data_AF-F8C0S7-F1
#
_entry.id   AF-F8C0S7-F1
#
_cell.length_a   1.000
_cell.length_b   1.000
_cell.length_c   1.000
_cell.angle_alpha   90.00
_cell.angle_beta   90.00
_cell.angle_gamma   90.00
#
_symmetry.space_group_name_H-M   'P 1'
#
loop_
_entity.id
_entity.type
_entity.pdbx_description
1 polymer ?
#
loop_
_entity_poly.entity_id
_entity_poly.type
_entity_poly.pdbx_seq_one_letter_code
_entity_poly.pdbx_strand_id
1 'polypeptide(L)' 'MNPLHPNLMEPAERLHEIAKILALGYMRLKLGKSSNLSAASGESLLDCTAHRSSHVDGLKSDEGSSR' A
#
# COMPACT_ATOMS: atom_id res chain seq x y z
N MET A 1 7.01 -5.15 -20.39
CA MET A 1 7.17 -3.98 -21.28
C MET A 1 7.39 -2.77 -20.40
N ASN A 2 8.58 -2.18 -20.46
CA ASN A 2 8.88 -0.95 -19.71
C ASN A 2 8.32 0.24 -20.49
N PRO A 3 7.51 1.12 -19.87
CA PRO A 3 6.98 2.29 -20.55
C PRO A 3 8.14 3.22 -20.98
N LEU A 4 8.10 3.70 -22.22
CA LEU A 4 9.04 4.71 -22.71
C LEU A 4 8.89 5.98 -21.87
N HIS A 5 10.02 6.63 -21.58
CA HIS A 5 10.01 7.89 -20.85
C HIS A 5 9.17 8.93 -21.63
N PRO A 6 8.24 9.68 -21.01
CA PRO A 6 7.31 10.57 -21.73
C PRO A 6 7.99 11.62 -22.62
N ASN A 7 9.21 12.04 -22.28
CA ASN A 7 9.98 13.00 -23.10
C ASN A 7 10.52 12.40 -24.41
N LEU A 8 10.42 11.08 -24.59
CA LEU A 8 10.81 10.37 -25.81
C LEU A 8 9.59 10.03 -26.68
N MET A 9 8.39 10.45 -26.27
CA MET A 9 7.15 10.21 -26.99
C MET A 9 6.72 11.48 -27.72
N GLU A 10 6.22 11.31 -28.94
CA GLU A 10 5.55 12.39 -29.64
C GLU A 10 4.28 12.82 -28.88
N PRO A 11 3.84 14.09 -29.01
CA PRO A 11 2.65 14.57 -28.29
C PRO A 11 1.40 13.70 -28.51
N ALA A 12 1.21 13.18 -29.72
CA ALA A 12 0.10 12.29 -30.05
C ALA A 12 0.17 10.94 -29.31
N GLU A 13 1.37 10.37 -29.18
CA GLU A 13 1.58 9.10 -28.49
C GLU A 13 1.32 9.23 -26.98
N ARG A 14 1.74 10.35 -26.38
CA ARG A 14 1.44 10.66 -24.97
C ARG A 14 -0.06 10.72 -24.72
N LEU A 15 -0.80 11.42 -25.58
CA LEU A 15 -2.26 11.52 -25.47
C LEU A 15 -2.93 10.15 -25.63
N HIS A 16 -2.45 9.35 -26.58
CA HIS A 16 -2.95 7.99 -26.78
C HIS A 16 -2.73 7.09 -25.54
N GLU A 17 -1.56 7.15 -24.93
CA GLU A 17 -1.26 6.36 -23.73
C GLU A 17 -2.09 6.80 -22.53
N ILE A 18 -2.28 8.11 -22.34
CA ILE A 18 -3.18 8.66 -21.32
C ILE A 18 -4.61 8.16 -21.55
N ALA A 19 -5.10 8.22 -22.79
CA ALA A 19 -6.45 7.74 -23.14
C ALA A 19 -6.62 6.24 -22.85
N LYS A 20 -5.61 5.41 -23.15
CA LYS A 20 -5.61 3.98 -22.83
C LYS A 20 -5.68 3.73 -21.32
N ILE A 21 -4.88 4.43 -20.52
CA ILE A 21 -4.89 4.31 -19.06
C ILE A 21 -6.27 4.69 -18.51
N LEU A 22 -6.84 5.81 -18.96
CA LEU A 22 -8.17 6.27 -18.56
C LEU A 22 -9.26 5.27 -18.95
N ALA A 23 -9.24 4.77 -20.18
CA ALA A 23 -10.22 3.79 -20.66
C ALA A 23 -10.17 2.50 -19.83
N LEU A 24 -8.96 1.99 -19.52
CA LEU A 24 -8.79 0.82 -18.68
C LEU A 24 -9.28 1.05 -17.26
N GLY A 25 -8.95 2.21 -16.66
CA GLY A 25 -9.45 2.62 -15.35
C GLY A 25 -10.97 2.70 -15.34
N TYR A 26 -11.56 3.36 -16.33
CA TYR A 26 -13.01 3.45 -16.49
C TYR A 26 -13.68 2.09 -16.60
N MET A 27 -13.14 1.17 -17.42
CA MET A 27 -13.67 -0.19 -17.53
C MET A 27 -13.61 -0.94 -16.20
N ARG A 28 -12.50 -0.83 -15.45
CA ARG A 28 -12.37 -1.42 -14.12
C ARG A 28 -13.38 -0.85 -13.13
N LEU A 29 -13.60 0.46 -13.11
CA LEU A 29 -14.63 1.08 -12.27
C LEU A 29 -16.03 0.63 -12.67
N LYS A 30 -16.31 0.53 -13.97
CA LYS A 30 -17.62 0.08 -14.47
C LYS A 30 -17.88 -1.39 -14.12
N LEU A 31 -16.85 -2.22 -14.22
CA LEU A 31 -16.91 -3.64 -13.86
C LEU A 31 -16.93 -3.84 -12.34
N GLY A 32 -16.24 -2.99 -11.58
CA GLY A 32 -16.16 -3.02 -10.11
C GLY A 32 -17.39 -2.45 -9.39
N LYS A 33 -18.41 -1.99 -10.13
CA LYS A 33 -19.70 -1.52 -9.56
C LYS A 33 -20.57 -2.64 -8.94
N SER A 34 -20.08 -3.87 -8.84
CA SER A 34 -20.84 -5.02 -8.32
C SER A 34 -20.06 -5.93 -7.38
N SER A 35 -19.12 -5.42 -6.59
CA SER A 35 -18.73 -6.07 -5.33
C SER A 35 -19.17 -5.18 -4.18
N ASN A 36 -20.25 -5.56 -3.50
CA ASN A 36 -20.61 -5.03 -2.18
C ASN A 36 -19.46 -5.36 -1.21
N LEU A 37 -18.42 -4.53 -1.16
CA LEU A 37 -17.37 -4.60 -0.15
C LEU A 37 -17.79 -3.97 1.18
N SER A 38 -19.09 -3.86 1.43
CA SER A 38 -19.63 -3.62 2.77
C SER A 38 -21.00 -4.30 2.91
N ALA A 39 -20.98 -5.64 2.92
CA ALA A 39 -21.98 -6.43 3.61
C ALA A 39 -21.36 -7.02 4.89
N ALA A 40 -20.56 -6.23 5.61
CA ALA A 40 -20.16 -6.53 6.98
C ALA A 40 -21.03 -5.66 7.89
N SER A 41 -22.18 -6.24 8.23
CA SER A 41 -22.96 -5.86 9.40
C SER A 41 -22.07 -5.86 10.63
N GLY A 42 -22.23 -4.86 11.51
CA GLY A 42 -21.91 -4.98 12.93
C GLY A 42 -20.45 -4.76 13.33
N GLU A 43 -20.29 -4.04 14.43
CA GLU A 43 -19.11 -3.89 15.30
C GLU A 43 -17.76 -3.38 14.72
N SER A 44 -17.59 -2.06 14.74
CA SER A 44 -16.28 -1.44 14.97
C SER A 44 -15.96 -1.50 16.47
N LEU A 45 -15.28 -2.55 16.93
CA LEU A 45 -14.64 -2.57 18.26
C LEU A 45 -13.15 -2.30 18.10
N LEU A 46 -12.75 -1.03 18.27
CA LEU A 46 -11.35 -0.64 18.41
C LEU A 46 -10.90 -0.92 19.84
N ASP A 47 -10.57 -2.16 20.15
CA ASP A 47 -9.81 -2.47 21.36
C ASP A 47 -8.33 -2.16 21.08
N CYS A 48 -7.96 -0.89 21.23
CA CYS A 48 -6.58 -0.45 21.24
C CYS A 48 -5.91 -0.91 22.54
N THR A 49 -5.74 -2.22 22.71
CA THR A 49 -4.80 -2.71 23.71
C THR A 49 -3.42 -2.30 23.24
N ALA A 50 -2.83 -1.35 23.97
CA ALA A 50 -1.48 -0.88 23.74
C ALA A 50 -0.57 -2.09 23.59
N HIS A 51 -0.08 -2.32 22.37
CA HIS A 51 0.94 -3.31 22.09
C HIS A 51 2.18 -2.92 22.91
N ARG A 52 2.26 -3.42 24.15
CA ARG A 52 3.51 -3.53 24.89
C ARG A 52 4.35 -4.55 24.14
N SER A 53 5.02 -4.08 23.10
CA SER A 53 6.16 -4.76 22.49
C SER A 53 7.25 -4.82 23.56
N SER A 54 7.35 -5.97 24.22
CA SER A 54 8.46 -6.32 25.12
C SER A 54 9.72 -6.53 24.28
N HIS A 55 10.49 -5.47 24.03
CA HIS A 55 11.85 -5.60 23.51
C HIS A 55 12.80 -5.88 24.69
N VAL A 56 12.77 -7.12 25.17
CA VAL A 56 13.94 -7.71 25.82
C VAL A 56 14.91 -8.04 24.68
N ASP A 57 15.96 -7.24 24.52
CA ASP A 57 17.30 -7.79 24.63
C ASP A 57 18.35 -6.68 24.69
N GLY A 58 19.32 -6.88 25.56
CA GLY A 58 20.36 -5.93 25.89
C GLY A 58 21.21 -6.43 27.05
N LEU A 59 21.47 -7.73 27.10
CA LEU A 59 22.57 -8.30 27.89
C LEU A 59 23.87 -7.61 27.49
N LYS A 60 24.33 -6.69 28.35
CA LYS A 60 25.73 -6.30 28.49
C LYS A 60 25.96 -5.89 29.94
N SER A 61 26.08 -6.90 30.80
CA SER A 61 26.82 -6.72 32.05
C SER A 61 28.28 -6.80 31.68
N ASP A 62 28.90 -5.65 31.48
CA ASP A 62 30.35 -5.56 31.38
C ASP A 62 30.95 -5.85 32.76
N GLU A 63 32.04 -6.60 32.73
CA GLU A 63 32.68 -7.29 33.83
C GLU A 63 33.44 -6.29 34.72
N GLY A 64 33.12 -6.26 36.01
CA GLY A 64 33.73 -5.37 37.01
C GLY A 64 34.26 -6.14 38.22
N SER A 65 35.48 -6.65 38.06
CA SER A 65 36.44 -7.15 39.06
C SER A 65 36.16 -6.89 40.55
N SER A 66 36.21 -7.95 41.36
CA SER A 66 36.51 -7.86 42.79
C SER A 66 37.43 -9.02 43.21
N ARG A 67 38.68 -8.69 43.48
CA ARG A 67 39.52 -9.31 44.51
C ARG A 67 40.16 -8.20 45.31
#